data_AF-X1EAR5-F1
#
_entry.id   AF-X1EAR5-F1
#
_cell.length_a   1.000
_cell.length_b   1.000
_cell.length_c   1.000
_cell.angle_alpha   90.00
_cell.angle_beta   90.00
_cell.angle_gamma   90.00
#
_symmetry.space_group_name_H-M   'P 1'
#
loop_
_entity.id
_entity.type
_entity.pdbx_description
1 polymer ?
#
loop_
_entity_poly.entity_id
_entity_poly.type
_entity_poly.pdbx_seq_one_letter_code
_entity_poly.pdbx_strand_id
1 'polypeptide(L)'
;AKIERLFRELGASSIKVSQNETERALLWKGRKSAFPAVGRLAPDYLCMDGTIPRGQVSFVLNEISRLSREYKLRVANVFHAGDGNLHPLILYDASDPRQVRKAEDFGRKILELSVHVGGCITGEHGVGLEK
;
A
#
# COMPACT_ATOMS: atom_id res chain seq x y z
N ALA A 1 19.73 -14.70 -12.28
CA ALA A 1 21.15 -14.30 -12.19
C ALA A 1 21.35 -12.77 -12.10
N LYS A 2 21.11 -11.97 -13.16
CA LYS A 2 21.42 -10.52 -13.16
C LYS A 2 20.62 -9.70 -12.12
N ILE A 3 19.32 -9.95 -12.00
CA ILE A 3 18.43 -9.24 -11.04
C ILE A 3 18.80 -9.57 -9.60
N GLU A 4 19.01 -10.85 -9.29
CA GLU A 4 19.41 -11.29 -7.94
C GLU A 4 20.73 -10.64 -7.51
N ARG A 5 21.74 -10.64 -8.39
CA ARG A 5 23.02 -10.01 -8.10
C ARG A 5 22.86 -8.52 -7.76
N LEU A 6 22.09 -7.79 -8.57
CA LEU A 6 21.80 -6.38 -8.33
C LEU A 6 21.16 -6.15 -6.95
N PHE A 7 20.17 -6.97 -6.56
CA PHE A 7 19.56 -6.86 -5.24
C PHE A 7 20.56 -7.12 -4.10
N ARG A 8 21.49 -8.08 -4.26
CA ARG A 8 22.55 -8.33 -3.27
C ARG A 8 23.50 -7.13 -3.16
N GLU A 9 23.94 -6.58 -4.29
CA GLU A 9 24.83 -5.41 -4.34
C GLU A 9 24.18 -4.17 -3.70
N LEU A 10 22.87 -4.00 -3.86
CA LEU A 10 22.08 -2.94 -3.24
C LEU A 10 21.67 -3.24 -1.78
N GLY A 11 22.15 -4.32 -1.18
CA GLY A 11 21.96 -4.62 0.25
C GLY A 11 20.64 -5.28 0.63
N ALA A 12 19.99 -6.03 -0.28
CA ALA A 12 18.81 -6.81 0.06
C ALA A 12 19.10 -7.81 1.20
N SER A 13 18.30 -7.75 2.27
CA SER A 13 18.45 -8.61 3.45
C SER A 13 18.06 -10.07 3.21
N SER A 14 17.20 -10.34 2.23
CA SER A 14 16.84 -11.69 1.79
C SER A 14 16.40 -11.68 0.33
N ILE A 15 16.66 -12.79 -0.38
CA ILE A 15 16.21 -13.00 -1.76
C ILE A 15 15.72 -14.43 -1.88
N LYS A 16 14.50 -14.61 -2.41
CA LYS A 16 13.92 -15.92 -2.72
C LYS A 16 13.54 -15.98 -4.19
N VAL A 17 14.15 -16.91 -4.91
CA VAL A 17 13.85 -17.19 -6.32
C VAL A 17 13.19 -18.56 -6.39
N SER A 18 12.00 -18.65 -7.00
CA SER A 18 11.29 -19.92 -7.16
C SER A 18 12.11 -20.91 -7.99
N GLN A 19 12.24 -22.14 -7.53
CA GLN A 19 12.95 -23.22 -8.24
C GLN A 19 12.02 -24.16 -9.01
N ASN A 20 10.71 -24.06 -8.79
CA ASN A 20 9.70 -24.92 -9.40
C ASN A 20 8.33 -24.24 -9.42
N GLU A 21 7.37 -24.90 -10.09
CA GLU A 21 6.01 -24.40 -10.25
C GLU A 21 5.27 -24.26 -8.91
N THR A 22 5.46 -25.20 -7.99
CA THR A 22 4.82 -25.18 -6.66
C THR A 22 5.24 -23.94 -5.87
N GLU A 23 6.54 -23.61 -5.86
CA GLU A 23 7.05 -22.39 -5.22
C GLU A 23 6.55 -21.12 -5.89
N ARG A 24 6.51 -21.10 -7.24
CA ARG A 24 5.96 -19.98 -8.01
C ARG A 24 4.50 -19.73 -7.65
N ALA A 25 3.69 -20.79 -7.60
CA ALA A 25 2.29 -20.72 -7.22
C ALA A 25 2.12 -20.20 -5.78
N LEU A 26 2.99 -20.60 -4.85
CA LEU A 26 2.97 -20.12 -3.48
C LEU A 26 3.28 -18.62 -3.37
N LEU A 27 4.31 -18.14 -4.08
CA LEU A 27 4.62 -16.70 -4.14
C LEU A 27 3.46 -15.90 -4.74
N TRP A 28 2.82 -16.42 -5.77
CA TRP A 28 1.67 -15.78 -6.42
C TRP A 28 0.44 -15.75 -5.52
N LYS A 29 0.17 -16.85 -4.80
CA LYS A 29 -0.88 -16.91 -3.78
C LYS A 29 -0.64 -15.85 -2.72
N GLY A 30 0.59 -15.70 -2.24
CA GLY A 30 0.98 -14.64 -1.30
C GLY A 30 0.66 -13.25 -1.83
N ARG A 31 1.11 -12.92 -3.04
CA ARG A 31 0.82 -11.63 -3.70
C ARG A 31 -0.68 -11.36 -3.81
N LYS A 32 -1.48 -12.35 -4.21
CA LYS A 32 -2.94 -12.22 -4.38
C LYS A 32 -3.70 -12.13 -3.05
N SER A 33 -3.10 -12.57 -1.95
CA SER A 33 -3.77 -12.70 -0.66
C SER A 33 -3.59 -11.47 0.24
N ALA A 34 -3.02 -10.36 -0.26
CA ALA A 34 -2.77 -9.16 0.53
C ALA A 34 -4.06 -8.57 1.16
N PHE A 35 -5.10 -8.33 0.36
CA PHE A 35 -6.39 -7.81 0.82
C PHE A 35 -7.10 -8.73 1.84
N PRO A 36 -7.29 -10.04 1.58
CA PRO A 36 -7.91 -10.91 2.58
C PRO A 36 -7.03 -11.14 3.81
N ALA A 37 -5.72 -10.94 3.73
CA ALA A 37 -4.86 -10.94 4.92
C ALA A 37 -5.11 -9.69 5.79
N VAL A 38 -5.25 -8.52 5.16
CA VAL A 38 -5.56 -7.26 5.86
C VAL A 38 -6.95 -7.29 6.49
N GLY A 39 -7.95 -7.87 5.83
CA GLY A 39 -9.29 -8.07 6.40
C GLY A 39 -9.34 -9.00 7.62
N ARG A 40 -8.24 -9.70 7.97
CA ARG A 40 -8.13 -10.43 9.25
C ARG A 40 -7.54 -9.59 10.38
N LEU A 41 -6.99 -8.41 10.09
CA LEU A 41 -6.30 -7.57 11.05
C LEU A 41 -7.22 -6.52 11.70
N ALA A 42 -8.29 -6.13 11.02
CA ALA A 42 -9.29 -5.18 11.47
C ALA A 42 -10.65 -5.54 10.86
N PRO A 43 -11.77 -5.16 11.52
CA PRO A 43 -13.11 -5.42 10.97
C PRO A 43 -13.31 -4.71 9.63
N ASP A 44 -12.76 -3.50 9.47
CA ASP A 44 -12.90 -2.69 8.27
C ASP A 44 -11.56 -2.11 7.81
N TYR A 45 -11.47 -1.77 6.52
CA TYR A 45 -10.37 -0.99 5.98
C TYR A 45 -10.85 -0.07 4.86
N LEU A 46 -10.26 1.13 4.79
CA LEU A 46 -10.48 2.07 3.71
C LEU A 46 -9.34 1.90 2.70
N CYS A 47 -9.68 1.52 1.48
CA CYS A 47 -8.73 1.35 0.40
C CYS A 47 -8.59 2.66 -0.37
N MET A 48 -7.39 3.23 -0.37
CA MET A 48 -7.06 4.40 -1.18
C MET A 48 -6.42 3.97 -2.50
N ASP A 49 -6.59 4.76 -3.55
CA ASP A 49 -5.88 4.63 -4.82
C ASP A 49 -5.16 5.95 -5.11
N GLY A 50 -3.92 5.89 -5.54
CA GLY A 50 -3.15 7.08 -5.87
C GLY A 50 -1.89 6.71 -6.63
N THR A 51 -1.49 7.56 -7.56
CA THR A 51 -0.24 7.40 -8.31
C THR A 51 0.74 8.47 -7.94
N ILE A 52 2.02 8.12 -7.89
CA ILE A 52 3.12 9.04 -7.58
C ILE A 52 4.31 8.78 -8.50
N PRO A 53 5.20 9.77 -8.73
CA PRO A 53 6.45 9.50 -9.43
C PRO A 53 7.27 8.42 -8.72
N ARG A 54 7.87 7.50 -9.47
CA ARG A 54 8.65 6.36 -8.91
C ARG A 54 9.73 6.79 -7.92
N GLY A 55 10.37 7.94 -8.15
CA GLY A 55 11.38 8.50 -7.25
C GLY A 55 10.85 8.94 -5.88
N GLN A 56 9.53 9.06 -5.73
CA GLN A 56 8.86 9.52 -4.51
C GLN A 56 8.36 8.38 -3.63
N VAL A 57 8.45 7.11 -4.06
CA VAL A 57 7.89 5.95 -3.34
C VAL A 57 8.39 5.89 -1.89
N SER A 58 9.69 6.02 -1.66
CA SER A 58 10.25 5.98 -0.30
C SER A 58 9.77 7.15 0.57
N PHE A 59 9.70 8.36 0.01
CA PHE A 59 9.22 9.55 0.72
C PHE A 59 7.76 9.39 1.14
N VAL A 60 6.89 9.02 0.19
CA VAL A 60 5.46 8.87 0.44
C VAL A 60 5.15 7.76 1.44
N LEU A 61 5.85 6.62 1.38
CA LEU A 61 5.68 5.55 2.37
C LEU A 61 6.07 5.98 3.79
N ASN A 62 7.12 6.80 3.92
CA ASN A 62 7.53 7.36 5.22
C ASN A 62 6.50 8.35 5.76
N GLU A 63 5.93 9.20 4.90
CA GLU A 63 4.87 10.12 5.29
C GLU A 63 3.58 9.38 5.67
N ILE A 64 3.18 8.33 4.94
CA ILE A 64 2.06 7.47 5.32
C ILE A 64 2.31 6.83 6.69
N SER A 65 3.54 6.39 6.98
CA SER A 65 3.92 5.87 8.30
C SER A 65 3.80 6.93 9.39
N ARG A 66 4.20 8.18 9.12
CA ARG A 66 4.05 9.32 10.04
C ARG A 66 2.58 9.61 10.32
N LEU A 67 1.77 9.72 9.28
CA LEU A 67 0.33 9.95 9.37
C LEU A 67 -0.37 8.82 10.14
N SER A 68 0.03 7.56 9.94
CA SER A 68 -0.49 6.41 10.69
C SER A 68 -0.32 6.60 12.22
N ARG A 69 0.83 7.12 12.66
CA ARG A 69 1.06 7.45 14.08
C ARG A 69 0.22 8.65 14.55
N GLU A 70 0.08 9.66 13.71
CA GLU A 70 -0.70 10.88 14.00
C GLU A 70 -2.19 10.57 14.20
N TYR A 71 -2.79 9.85 13.26
CA TYR A 71 -4.21 9.46 13.30
C TYR A 71 -4.49 8.28 14.24
N LYS A 72 -3.45 7.58 14.70
CA LYS A 72 -3.53 6.36 15.53
C LYS A 72 -4.35 5.24 14.85
N LEU A 73 -4.23 5.14 13.53
CA LEU A 73 -4.81 4.07 12.71
C LEU A 73 -3.68 3.34 11.98
N ARG A 74 -3.75 2.00 11.93
CA ARG A 74 -2.76 1.21 11.19
C ARG A 74 -3.04 1.34 9.70
N VAL A 75 -1.99 1.22 8.89
CA VAL A 75 -2.07 1.22 7.43
C VAL A 75 -1.20 0.12 6.86
N ALA A 76 -1.77 -0.68 5.95
CA ALA A 76 -1.03 -1.66 5.16
C ALA A 76 -0.85 -1.12 3.74
N ASN A 77 0.38 -1.07 3.25
CA ASN A 77 0.65 -0.58 1.90
C ASN A 77 0.78 -1.76 0.93
N VAL A 78 -0.12 -1.82 -0.05
CA VAL A 78 0.01 -2.70 -1.22
C VAL A 78 0.26 -1.80 -2.42
N PHE A 79 1.30 -2.04 -3.21
CA PHE A 79 1.63 -1.10 -4.28
C PHE A 79 2.45 -1.72 -5.41
N HIS A 80 2.44 -1.01 -6.53
CA HIS A 80 3.19 -1.31 -7.73
C HIS A 80 4.42 -0.40 -7.79
N ALA A 81 5.52 -0.84 -7.17
CA ALA A 81 6.76 -0.06 -7.10
C ALA A 81 7.34 0.35 -8.48
N GLY A 82 6.98 -0.40 -9.54
CA GLY A 82 7.48 -0.20 -10.90
C GLY A 82 6.85 0.98 -11.64
N ASP A 83 5.61 1.34 -11.31
CA ASP A 83 4.84 2.42 -11.98
C ASP A 83 4.36 3.50 -11.00
N GLY A 84 4.47 3.27 -9.68
CA GLY A 84 4.16 4.25 -8.66
C GLY A 84 2.69 4.25 -8.22
N ASN A 85 1.90 3.25 -8.61
CA ASN A 85 0.54 3.09 -8.09
C ASN A 85 0.55 2.53 -6.65
N LEU A 86 -0.11 3.21 -5.72
CA LEU A 86 -0.22 2.86 -4.31
C LEU A 86 -1.67 2.49 -3.95
N HIS A 87 -1.81 1.45 -3.13
CA HIS A 87 -3.04 1.07 -2.43
C HIS A 87 -2.83 1.00 -0.91
N PRO A 88 -2.79 2.15 -0.21
CA PRO A 88 -2.85 2.21 1.24
C PRO A 88 -4.21 1.69 1.73
N LEU A 89 -4.16 0.69 2.61
CA LEU A 89 -5.32 0.11 3.27
C LEU A 89 -5.31 0.61 4.72
N ILE A 90 -6.13 1.60 5.04
CA ILE A 90 -6.24 2.19 6.38
C ILE A 90 -7.19 1.33 7.20
N LEU A 91 -6.70 0.69 8.26
CA LEU A 91 -7.47 -0.23 9.09
C LEU A 91 -8.24 0.54 10.16
N TYR A 92 -9.54 0.30 10.28
CA TYR A 92 -10.41 0.98 11.24
C TYR A 92 -11.58 0.08 11.68
N ASP A 93 -12.42 0.58 12.58
CA ASP A 93 -13.69 -0.04 13.00
C ASP A 93 -14.85 0.87 12.61
N ALA A 94 -15.68 0.42 11.65
CA ALA A 94 -16.80 1.21 11.14
C ALA A 94 -17.93 1.38 12.18
N SER A 95 -17.92 0.61 13.27
CA SER A 95 -18.84 0.81 14.38
C SER A 95 -18.47 1.98 15.32
N ASP A 96 -17.24 2.52 15.22
CA ASP A 96 -16.82 3.75 15.92
C ASP A 96 -16.79 4.94 14.94
N PRO A 97 -17.78 5.86 14.99
CA PRO A 97 -17.82 7.03 14.10
C PRO A 97 -16.58 7.92 14.14
N ARG A 98 -15.82 7.91 15.26
CA ARG A 98 -14.58 8.67 15.37
C ARG A 98 -13.46 8.02 14.56
N GLN A 99 -13.43 6.69 14.47
CA GLN A 99 -12.47 5.97 13.64
C GLN A 99 -12.80 6.14 12.16
N VAL A 100 -14.09 6.09 11.79
CA VAL A 100 -14.56 6.41 10.43
C VAL A 100 -14.02 7.78 10.01
N ARG A 101 -14.28 8.82 10.82
CA ARG A 101 -13.83 10.17 10.50
C ARG A 101 -12.31 10.28 10.37
N LYS A 102 -11.56 9.63 11.26
CA LYS A 102 -10.09 9.60 11.19
C LYS A 102 -9.60 8.88 9.94
N ALA A 103 -10.24 7.78 9.53
CA ALA A 103 -9.87 7.03 8.34
C ALA A 103 -10.08 7.87 7.08
N GLU A 104 -11.23 8.56 6.96
CA GLU A 104 -11.50 9.51 5.88
C GLU A 104 -10.48 10.66 5.84
N ASP A 105 -10.20 11.27 7.00
CA ASP A 105 -9.27 12.40 7.09
C ASP A 105 -7.83 11.98 6.76
N PHE A 106 -7.42 10.80 7.22
CA PHE A 106 -6.14 10.20 6.88
C PHE A 106 -6.07 9.88 5.38
N GLY A 107 -7.08 9.22 4.81
CA GLY A 107 -7.16 8.93 3.38
C GLY A 107 -7.01 10.19 2.52
N ARG A 108 -7.72 11.26 2.88
CA ARG A 108 -7.60 12.56 2.21
C ARG A 108 -6.18 13.11 2.24
N LYS A 109 -5.49 13.03 3.37
CA LYS A 109 -4.10 13.48 3.49
C LYS A 109 -3.14 12.69 2.59
N ILE A 110 -3.38 11.40 2.40
CA ILE A 110 -2.59 10.59 1.46
C ILE A 110 -2.83 11.04 0.02
N LEU A 111 -4.08 11.32 -0.37
CA LEU A 111 -4.40 11.81 -1.72
C LEU A 111 -3.81 13.20 -1.99
N GLU A 112 -3.94 14.12 -1.03
CA GLU A 112 -3.30 15.44 -1.07
C GLU A 112 -1.77 15.30 -1.25
N LEU A 113 -1.15 14.39 -0.51
CA LEU A 113 0.28 14.09 -0.64
C LEU A 113 0.64 13.55 -2.03
N SER A 114 -0.16 12.63 -2.58
CA SER A 114 0.05 12.10 -3.93
C SER A 114 0.05 13.21 -4.98
N VAL A 115 -0.90 14.14 -4.92
CA VAL A 115 -0.94 15.32 -5.80
C VAL A 115 0.27 16.24 -5.55
N HIS A 116 0.59 16.50 -4.29
CA HIS A 116 1.70 17.38 -3.90
C HIS A 116 3.04 16.92 -4.47
N VAL A 117 3.29 15.62 -4.54
CA VAL A 117 4.53 15.05 -5.09
C VAL A 117 4.51 14.90 -6.62
N GLY A 118 3.52 15.47 -7.31
CA GLY A 118 3.38 15.42 -8.77
C GLY A 118 2.67 14.18 -9.30
N GLY A 119 1.89 13.51 -8.45
CA GLY A 119 1.07 12.35 -8.76
C GLY A 119 -0.41 12.69 -9.02
N CYS A 120 -1.28 11.68 -8.93
CA CYS A 120 -2.72 11.82 -9.13
C CYS A 120 -3.53 11.06 -8.05
N ILE A 121 -4.77 11.51 -7.85
CA ILE A 121 -5.76 10.96 -6.90
C ILE A 121 -6.26 9.57 -7.32
N THR A 122 -5.90 9.09 -8.51
CA THR A 122 -6.18 7.72 -8.95
C THR A 122 -5.10 7.22 -9.90
N GLY A 123 -4.85 5.92 -9.92
CA GLY A 123 -4.18 5.22 -11.02
C GLY A 123 -5.07 4.22 -11.74
N GLU A 124 -6.38 4.37 -11.57
CA GLU A 124 -7.50 3.48 -11.89
C GLU A 124 -7.75 2.33 -10.89
N HIS A 125 -8.47 2.66 -9.82
CA HIS A 125 -9.66 1.99 -9.27
C HIS A 125 -10.44 3.03 -8.42
N GLY A 126 -11.76 3.17 -8.61
CA GLY A 126 -12.63 3.88 -7.64
C GLY A 126 -12.98 5.35 -7.92
N VAL A 127 -13.01 5.80 -9.17
CA VAL A 127 -13.57 7.13 -9.50
C VAL A 127 -15.10 7.06 -9.52
N GLY A 128 -15.75 7.32 -8.38
CA GLY A 128 -17.22 7.33 -8.22
C GLY A 128 -17.68 6.50 -7.02
N LEU A 129 -18.91 6.79 -6.54
CA LEU A 129 -19.56 6.22 -5.33
C LEU A 129 -18.97 4.86 -4.94
N GLU A 130 -18.36 4.85 -3.76
CA GLU A 130 -17.73 3.71 -3.09
C GLU A 130 -18.48 2.40 -3.38
N LYS A 131 -17.75 1.38 -3.83
CA LYS A 131 -18.25 0.00 -3.95
C LYS A 131 -18.04 -0.76 -2.66
#